data_AF-A0A925LEX0-F1
#
_entry.id   AF-A0A925LEX0-F1
#
_cell.length_a   1.000
_cell.length_b   1.000
_cell.length_c   1.000
_cell.angle_alpha   90.00
_cell.angle_beta   90.00
_cell.angle_gamma   90.00
#
_symmetry.space_group_name_H-M   'P 1'
#
loop_
_entity.id
_entity.type
_entity.pdbx_description
1 polymer ?
#
loop_
_entity_poly.entity_id
_entity_poly.type
_entity_poly.pdbx_seq_one_letter_code
_entity_poly.pdbx_strand_id
1 'polypeptide(L)' 'MTKIIKFVQPTYLKQFHCIGGVCKDSCCIGWDVDIDHITYRQYFRTKDTAMKEQFKTYVFKNENSYSDVVDYGKVRLGAS' A
#
# COMPACT_ATOMS: atom_id res chain seq x y z
N MET A 1 -2.95 25.80 -17.75
CA MET A 1 -1.52 26.04 -18.06
C MET A 1 -0.76 24.75 -17.80
N THR A 2 -0.21 24.11 -18.83
CA THR A 2 0.49 22.82 -18.69
C THR A 2 1.94 23.08 -18.30
N LYS A 3 2.34 22.63 -17.10
CA LYS A 3 3.70 22.82 -16.59
C LYS A 3 4.62 21.77 -17.22
N ILE A 4 5.66 22.21 -17.93
CA ILE A 4 6.68 21.32 -18.48
C ILE A 4 7.70 21.04 -17.39
N ILE A 5 7.81 19.78 -16.97
CA ILE A 5 8.79 19.33 -15.96
C ILE A 5 9.90 18.57 -16.70
N LYS A 6 11.14 19.03 -16.58
CA LYS A 6 12.32 18.26 -17.02
C LYS A 6 12.63 17.22 -15.94
N PHE A 7 12.50 15.94 -16.29
CA PHE A 7 12.76 14.82 -15.40
C PHE A 7 13.87 13.94 -15.99
N VAL A 8 14.92 13.70 -15.21
CA VAL A 8 16.02 12.80 -15.57
C VAL A 8 15.87 11.54 -14.73
N GLN A 9 15.75 10.40 -15.40
CA GLN A 9 15.71 9.09 -14.76
C GLN A 9 16.64 8.12 -15.48
N PRO A 10 17.16 7.10 -14.78
CA PRO A 10 17.83 5.99 -15.44
C PRO A 10 16.89 5.28 -16.43
N THR A 11 17.44 4.80 -17.54
CA THR A 11 16.66 4.13 -18.60
C THR A 11 15.97 2.86 -18.09
N TYR A 12 16.60 2.14 -17.16
CA TYR A 12 16.05 0.92 -16.56
C TYR A 12 14.80 1.17 -15.70
N LEU A 13 14.59 2.39 -15.21
CA LEU A 13 13.45 2.71 -14.33
C LEU A 13 12.11 2.54 -15.07
N LYS A 14 12.11 2.69 -16.41
CA LYS A 14 10.93 2.42 -17.24
C LYS A 14 10.49 0.95 -17.25
N GLN A 15 11.41 0.04 -16.95
CA GLN A 15 11.17 -1.40 -16.92
C GLN A 15 11.02 -1.93 -15.49
N PHE A 16 11.20 -1.07 -14.48
CA PHE A 16 11.10 -1.47 -13.10
C PHE A 16 9.66 -1.85 -12.76
N HIS A 17 9.48 -3.01 -12.16
CA HIS A 17 8.24 -3.42 -11.50
C HIS A 17 8.57 -4.17 -10.22
N CYS A 18 7.72 -4.00 -9.20
CA CYS A 18 7.86 -4.77 -7.97
C CYS A 18 7.63 -6.26 -8.28
N ILE A 19 8.58 -7.11 -7.89
CA ILE A 19 8.47 -8.58 -7.96
C ILE A 19 8.16 -9.21 -6.60
N GLY A 20 7.78 -8.39 -5.62
CA GLY A 20 7.41 -8.83 -4.28
C GLY A 20 8.51 -9.63 -3.60
N GLY A 21 8.15 -10.76 -2.99
CA GLY A 21 9.05 -11.61 -2.23
C GLY A 21 10.19 -12.26 -3.03
N VAL A 22 10.16 -12.20 -4.37
CA VAL A 22 11.29 -12.66 -5.21
C VAL A 22 12.42 -11.63 -5.26
N CYS A 23 12.15 -10.39 -4.85
CA CYS A 23 13.15 -9.34 -4.81
C CYS A 23 14.20 -9.65 -3.74
N LYS A 24 15.47 -9.78 -4.16
CA LYS A 24 16.61 -9.91 -3.23
C LYS A 24 16.84 -8.66 -2.38
N ASP A 25 16.36 -7.51 -2.88
CA ASP A 25 16.50 -6.21 -2.25
C ASP A 25 15.26 -5.90 -1.41
N SER A 26 15.50 -5.20 -0.31
CA SER A 26 14.50 -4.89 0.72
C SER A 26 13.99 -3.44 0.59
N CYS A 27 13.70 -3.00 -0.62
CA CYS A 27 13.39 -1.59 -0.89
C CYS A 27 12.09 -1.09 -0.21
N CYS A 28 11.20 -2.00 0.16
CA CYS A 28 9.97 -1.70 0.90
C CYS A 28 10.06 -2.01 2.40
N ILE A 29 11.23 -2.44 2.91
CA ILE A 29 11.40 -2.64 4.35
C ILE A 29 11.35 -1.29 5.04
N GLY A 30 10.55 -1.22 6.11
CA GLY A 30 10.33 0.01 6.87
C GLY A 30 9.31 0.96 6.24
N TRP A 31 8.67 0.58 5.13
CA TRP A 31 7.51 1.32 4.63
C TRP A 31 6.26 0.84 5.36
N ASP A 32 5.46 1.79 5.80
CA ASP A 32 4.07 1.56 6.17
C ASP A 32 3.19 1.81 4.95
N VAL A 33 2.16 0.98 4.78
CA VAL A 33 1.08 1.25 3.82
C VAL A 33 -0.15 1.63 4.63
N ASP A 34 -0.33 2.94 4.76
CA ASP A 34 -1.46 3.55 5.43
C ASP A 34 -2.71 3.50 4.55
N ILE A 35 -3.86 3.34 5.18
CA ILE A 35 -5.17 3.24 4.55
C ILE A 35 -6.09 4.27 5.20
N ASP A 36 -6.69 5.14 4.39
CA ASP A 36 -7.68 6.09 4.86
C ASP A 36 -8.98 5.38 5.28
N HIS A 37 -9.78 6.06 6.12
CA HIS A 37 -11.01 5.50 6.68
C HIS A 37 -12.06 5.12 5.63
N ILE A 38 -12.13 5.81 4.49
CA ILE A 38 -13.11 5.50 3.44
C ILE A 38 -12.71 4.19 2.76
N THR A 39 -11.44 4.09 2.34
CA THR A 39 -10.87 2.90 1.71
C THR A 39 -10.94 1.69 2.64
N TYR A 40 -10.59 1.85 3.92
CA TYR A 40 -10.70 0.80 4.93
C TYR A 40 -12.12 0.23 4.97
N ARG A 41 -13.15 1.10 5.07
CA ARG A 41 -14.54 0.64 5.09
C ARG A 41 -14.96 -0.05 3.80
N GLN A 42 -14.46 0.39 2.64
CA GLN A 42 -14.73 -0.27 1.36
C GLN A 42 -14.14 -1.68 1.32
N TYR A 43 -12.91 -1.88 1.80
CA TYR A 43 -12.26 -3.20 1.85
C TYR A 43 -13.08 -4.19 2.66
N PHE A 44 -13.59 -3.81 3.84
CA PHE A 44 -14.39 -4.72 4.68
C PHE A 44 -15.84 -4.90 4.21
N ARG A 45 -16.33 -4.04 3.31
CA ARG A 45 -17.68 -4.11 2.72
C ARG A 45 -17.70 -4.74 1.32
N THR A 46 -16.55 -5.13 0.77
CA THR A 46 -16.48 -5.79 -0.53
C THR A 46 -17.35 -7.05 -0.55
N LYS A 47 -17.97 -7.32 -1.71
CA LYS A 47 -18.75 -8.54 -1.97
C LYS A 47 -17.87 -9.71 -2.41
N ASP A 48 -16.64 -9.43 -2.81
CA ASP A 48 -15.65 -10.45 -3.17
C ASP A 48 -15.17 -11.12 -1.88
N THR A 49 -15.56 -12.38 -1.69
CA THR A 49 -15.23 -13.15 -0.50
C THR A 49 -13.74 -13.43 -0.40
N ALA A 50 -13.05 -13.71 -1.52
CA ALA A 50 -11.62 -13.97 -1.52
C ALA A 50 -10.84 -12.73 -1.06
N MET A 51 -11.17 -11.56 -1.63
CA MET A 51 -10.57 -10.28 -1.22
C MET A 51 -10.91 -9.93 0.22
N LYS A 52 -12.14 -10.18 0.66
CA LYS A 52 -12.55 -9.92 2.04
C LYS A 52 -11.73 -10.71 3.06
N GLU A 53 -11.41 -11.98 2.76
CA GLU A 53 -10.53 -12.78 3.62
C GLU A 53 -9.10 -12.24 3.60
N GLN A 54 -8.57 -11.82 2.44
CA GLN A 54 -7.26 -11.17 2.38
C GLN A 54 -7.20 -9.90 3.25
N PHE A 55 -8.22 -9.03 3.16
CA PHE A 55 -8.26 -7.82 3.97
C PHE A 55 -8.36 -8.10 5.47
N LYS A 56 -9.11 -9.12 5.91
CA LYS A 56 -9.12 -9.52 7.32
C LYS A 56 -7.76 -9.99 7.83
N THR A 57 -6.99 -10.67 6.98
CA THR A 57 -5.67 -11.20 7.35
C THR A 57 -4.60 -10.11 7.39
N TYR A 58 -4.61 -9.22 6.40
CA TYR A 58 -3.50 -8.30 6.15
C TYR A 58 -3.81 -6.83 6.45
N VAL A 59 -5.08 -6.44 6.62
CA VAL A 59 -5.44 -5.05 6.94
C VAL A 59 -5.97 -4.97 8.36
N PHE A 60 -5.43 -4.04 9.14
CA PHE A 60 -5.85 -3.81 10.52
C PHE A 60 -6.07 -2.33 10.79
N LYS A 61 -6.94 -2.01 11.74
CA LYS A 61 -7.17 -0.65 12.20
C LYS A 61 -5.92 -0.16 12.96
N ASN A 62 -5.47 1.05 12.66
CA ASN A 62 -4.36 1.68 13.36
C ASN A 62 -4.89 2.33 14.66
N GLU A 63 -4.62 1.71 15.81
CA GLU A 63 -5.00 2.28 17.12
C GLU A 63 -4.25 3.58 17.44
N ASN A 64 -3.10 3.80 16.82
CA ASN A 64 -2.29 5.00 16.99
C ASN A 64 -2.49 6.00 15.83
N SER A 65 -3.64 5.93 15.16
CA SER A 65 -3.98 6.81 14.04
C SER A 65 -3.90 8.28 14.45
N TYR A 66 -3.11 9.07 13.73
CA TYR A 66 -3.09 10.52 13.89
C TYR A 66 -4.27 11.18 13.18
N SER A 67 -4.72 10.61 12.04
CA SER A 67 -5.79 11.17 11.23
C SER A 67 -6.55 10.10 10.45
N ASP A 68 -7.88 10.08 10.62
CA ASP A 68 -8.76 9.17 9.89
C ASP A 68 -8.67 9.26 8.36
N VAL A 69 -8.18 10.38 7.82
CA VAL A 69 -8.04 10.57 6.37
C VAL A 69 -6.66 10.19 5.84
N VAL A 70 -5.71 9.88 6.71
CA VAL A 70 -4.32 9.53 6.33
C VAL A 70 -4.00 8.10 6.75
N ASP A 71 -4.12 7.77 8.03
CA ASP A 71 -3.53 6.57 8.63
C ASP A 71 -4.50 5.76 9.50
N TYR A 72 -5.79 5.74 9.11
CA TYR A 72 -6.85 5.01 9.84
C TYR A 72 -6.60 3.51 9.95
N GLY A 73 -6.08 2.88 8.90
CA GLY A 73 -5.70 1.48 8.86
C GLY A 73 -4.30 1.29 8.31
N LYS A 74 -3.74 0.10 8.51
CA LYS A 74 -2.42 -0.28 8.01
C LYS A 74 -2.43 -1.67 7.40
N VAL A 75 -1.56 -1.88 6.41
CA VAL A 75 -1.28 -3.21 5.86
C VAL A 75 -0.15 -3.86 6.67
N ARG A 76 -0.36 -5.11 7.06
CA ARG A 76 0.68 -5.97 7.65
C ARG A 76 1.61 -6.45 6.53
N LEU A 77 2.76 -5.79 6.42
CA LEU A 77 3.86 -6.21 5.58
C LEU A 77 4.80 -7.10 6.41
N GLY A 78 4.96 -8.38 6.03
CA GLY A 78 5.90 -9.30 6.70
C GLY A 78 5.29 -10.39 7.60
N ALA A 79 4.02 -10.75 7.41
CA ALA A 79 3.53 -12.05 7.89
C ALA A 79 4.00 -13.13 6.91
N SER A 80 5.24 -13.61 7.08
CA SER A 80 5.73 -14.86 6.50
C SER A 80 5.84 -15.89 7.61
#